data_AF-A0A6G3YV55-F1
#
_entry.id   AF-A0A6G3YV55-F1
#
_cell.length_a   1.000
_cell.length_b   1.000
_cell.length_c   1.000
_cell.angle_alpha   90.00
_cell.angle_beta   90.00
_cell.angle_gamma   90.00
#
_symmetry.space_group_name_H-M   'P 1'
#
loop_
_entity.id
_entity.type
_entity.pdbx_description
1 polymer ?
#
loop_
_entity_poly.entity_id
_entity_poly.type
_entity_poly.pdbx_seq_one_letter_code
_entity_poly.pdbx_strand_id
1 'polypeptide(L)'
;MKGIFHGKSLSQSLLYPKYDLGWLLFIWPVVTSAVLFYPGLPASANTVIRGEFEYDVDEGDLNEWQIGPAFLFGELDDIELEIPFGQNDGEWFTQPELTYQIEIDSVEVEFSLGVEVPFSGEPTEFFGSVEGSLSF
;
A
#
# COMPACT_ATOMS: atom_id res chain seq x y z
N MET A 1 1.70 -15.39 -15.22
CA MET A 1 1.63 -14.28 -16.20
C MET A 1 1.21 -13.04 -15.44
N LYS A 2 2.00 -11.95 -15.43
CA LYS A 2 1.59 -10.69 -14.79
C LYS A 2 0.52 -10.00 -15.65
N GLY A 3 -0.70 -9.87 -15.13
CA GLY A 3 -1.80 -9.19 -15.80
C GLY A 3 -2.17 -7.91 -15.04
N ILE A 4 -1.86 -6.75 -15.61
CA ILE A 4 -2.31 -5.45 -15.10
C ILE A 4 -3.72 -5.21 -15.65
N PHE A 5 -4.74 -5.29 -14.80
CA PHE A 5 -6.11 -4.97 -15.18
C PHE A 5 -6.47 -3.52 -14.85
N HIS A 6 -6.68 -2.71 -15.89
CA HIS A 6 -7.33 -1.41 -15.77
C HIS A 6 -8.85 -1.60 -15.65
N GLY A 7 -9.36 -1.70 -14.43
CA GLY A 7 -10.79 -1.78 -14.14
C GLY A 7 -11.45 -0.39 -14.07
N LYS A 8 -12.29 -0.05 -15.05
CA LYS A 8 -13.24 1.07 -14.92
C LYS A 8 -14.36 0.69 -13.95
N SER A 9 -14.68 1.65 -13.06
CA SER A 9 -15.79 1.66 -12.10
C SER A 9 -17.01 0.84 -12.54
N LEU A 10 -17.29 -0.23 -11.79
CA LEU A 10 -18.58 -0.92 -11.79
C LEU A 10 -19.29 -0.57 -10.48
N SER A 11 -20.46 0.04 -10.63
CA SER A 11 -21.31 0.46 -9.54
C SER A 11 -22.06 -0.71 -8.90
N GLN A 12 -22.08 -0.67 -7.57
CA GLN A 12 -23.13 -1.09 -6.65
C GLN A 12 -23.36 -2.59 -6.34
N SER A 13 -23.65 -2.76 -5.04
CA SER A 13 -24.23 -3.90 -4.33
C SER A 13 -23.35 -5.12 -4.09
N LEU A 14 -22.38 -4.98 -3.18
CA LEU A 14 -21.99 -6.08 -2.31
C LEU A 14 -22.10 -5.61 -0.85
N LEU A 15 -22.78 -6.43 -0.06
CA LEU A 15 -23.22 -6.18 1.30
C LEU A 15 -22.02 -5.85 2.20
N TYR A 16 -21.98 -4.63 2.72
CA TYR A 16 -21.07 -4.28 3.81
C TYR A 16 -21.44 -5.09 5.05
N PRO A 17 -20.56 -5.94 5.61
CA PRO A 17 -20.73 -6.37 6.98
C PRO A 17 -20.53 -5.11 7.85
N LYS A 18 -21.36 -4.96 8.89
CA LYS A 18 -21.26 -3.86 9.85
C LYS A 18 -19.91 -3.96 10.58
N TYR A 19 -18.89 -3.30 10.07
CA TYR A 19 -17.62 -3.13 10.77
C TYR A 19 -17.53 -1.74 11.39
N ASP A 20 -17.02 -1.73 12.61
CA ASP A 20 -16.76 -0.54 13.41
C ASP A 20 -15.76 0.35 12.66
N LEU A 21 -16.23 1.48 12.11
CA LEU A 21 -15.41 2.48 11.39
C LEU A 21 -14.43 3.23 12.33
N GLY A 22 -14.38 2.89 13.63
CA GLY A 22 -13.52 3.51 14.62
C GLY A 22 -12.02 3.44 14.29
N TRP A 23 -11.56 2.43 13.54
CA TRP A 23 -10.15 2.27 13.19
C TRP A 23 -9.65 3.26 12.12
N LEU A 24 -10.53 3.77 11.25
CA LEU A 24 -10.19 4.85 10.30
C LEU A 24 -9.74 6.12 11.04
N LEU A 25 -10.21 6.32 12.29
CA LEU A 25 -9.79 7.44 13.14
C LEU A 25 -8.39 7.25 13.76
N PHE A 26 -7.81 6.04 13.71
CA PHE A 26 -6.44 5.77 14.21
C PHE A 26 -5.37 5.82 13.12
N ILE A 27 -5.72 5.52 11.87
CA ILE A 27 -4.80 5.64 10.73
C ILE A 27 -4.72 7.11 10.28
N TRP A 28 -5.84 7.84 10.32
CA TRP A 28 -5.89 9.23 9.89
C TRP A 28 -4.88 10.16 10.59
N PRO A 29 -4.65 10.10 11.91
CA PRO A 29 -3.65 10.92 12.59
C PRO A 29 -2.22 10.57 12.20
N VAL A 30 -1.90 9.29 11.94
CA VAL A 30 -0.54 8.86 11.56
C VAL A 30 -0.22 9.34 10.15
N VAL A 31 -1.15 9.15 9.21
CA VAL A 31 -1.03 9.59 7.82
C VAL A 31 -0.99 11.12 7.74
N THR A 32 -1.91 11.81 8.44
CA THR A 32 -1.87 13.27 8.49
C THR A 32 -0.63 13.79 9.20
N SER A 33 -0.08 13.10 10.20
CA SER A 33 1.18 13.51 10.84
C SER A 33 2.38 13.34 9.89
N ALA A 34 2.49 12.21 9.19
CA ALA A 34 3.55 12.00 8.20
C ALA A 34 3.52 13.06 7.09
N VAL A 35 2.31 13.42 6.61
CA VAL A 35 2.11 14.41 5.54
C VAL A 35 2.23 15.87 6.04
N LEU A 36 1.79 16.19 7.26
CA LEU A 36 1.77 17.57 7.78
C LEU A 36 3.07 17.99 8.46
N PHE A 37 3.88 17.08 9.01
CA PHE A 37 5.11 17.43 9.75
C PHE A 37 6.38 17.52 8.89
N TYR A 38 6.31 17.31 7.58
CA TYR A 38 7.39 17.61 6.64
C TYR A 38 7.08 18.86 5.78
N PRO A 39 7.31 20.09 6.29
CA PRO A 39 6.93 21.33 5.62
C PRO A 39 7.81 21.71 4.39
N GLY A 40 8.47 20.74 3.76
CA GLY A 40 9.48 20.98 2.72
C GLY A 40 9.22 20.30 1.36
N LEU A 41 8.25 19.39 1.25
CA LEU A 41 7.94 18.76 -0.03
C LEU A 41 6.92 19.62 -0.80
N PRO A 42 7.22 20.10 -2.01
CA PRO A 42 6.21 20.68 -2.89
C PRO A 42 5.21 19.56 -3.25
N ALA A 43 4.13 19.44 -2.48
CA ALA A 43 3.20 18.32 -2.57
C ALA A 43 2.19 18.54 -3.70
N SER A 44 2.56 18.23 -4.94
CA SER A 44 1.58 17.67 -5.88
C SER A 44 1.49 16.17 -5.60
N ALA A 45 0.66 15.79 -4.63
CA ALA A 45 0.47 14.37 -4.36
C ALA A 45 -0.38 13.75 -5.49
N ASN A 46 0.24 12.95 -6.35
CA ASN A 46 -0.52 12.12 -7.29
C ASN A 46 -1.10 10.94 -6.50
N THR A 47 -2.43 10.75 -6.55
CA THR A 47 -3.09 9.64 -5.87
C THR A 47 -3.60 8.63 -6.88
N VAL A 48 -3.19 7.38 -6.73
CA VAL A 48 -3.70 6.24 -7.50
C VAL A 48 -4.27 5.20 -6.54
N ILE A 49 -5.21 4.38 -7.02
CA ILE A 49 -5.64 3.20 -6.28
C ILE A 49 -4.90 2.00 -6.87
N ARG A 50 -4.16 1.27 -6.04
CA ARG A 50 -3.48 0.03 -6.41
C ARG A 50 -4.22 -1.15 -5.82
N GLY A 51 -4.19 -2.26 -6.55
CA GLY A 51 -4.74 -3.51 -6.10
C GLY A 51 -3.87 -4.65 -6.60
N GLU A 52 -3.49 -5.54 -5.70
CA GLU A 52 -2.67 -6.71 -5.96
C GLU A 52 -3.38 -7.95 -5.45
N PHE A 53 -3.20 -9.06 -6.13
CA PHE A 53 -3.85 -10.31 -5.75
C PHE A 53 -3.06 -11.51 -6.26
N GLU A 54 -3.07 -12.58 -5.48
CA GLU A 54 -2.54 -13.89 -5.81
C GLU A 54 -3.69 -14.89 -6.00
N TYR A 55 -3.73 -15.52 -7.16
CA TYR A 55 -4.74 -16.51 -7.52
C TYR A 55 -4.09 -17.84 -7.86
N ASP A 56 -4.44 -18.88 -7.12
CA ASP A 56 -4.05 -20.25 -7.42
C ASP A 56 -4.97 -20.82 -8.49
N VAL A 57 -4.41 -21.13 -9.66
CA VAL A 57 -5.17 -21.64 -10.81
C VAL A 57 -5.59 -23.09 -10.63
N ASP A 58 -4.79 -23.89 -9.91
CA ASP A 58 -5.03 -25.32 -9.72
C ASP A 58 -6.11 -25.54 -8.63
N GLU A 59 -6.06 -24.77 -7.56
CA GLU A 59 -7.04 -24.80 -6.46
C GLU A 59 -8.28 -23.94 -6.77
N GLY A 60 -8.14 -22.97 -7.67
CA GLY A 60 -9.20 -22.07 -8.07
C GLY A 60 -9.54 -21.00 -7.04
N ASP A 61 -8.61 -20.71 -6.13
CA ASP A 61 -8.81 -19.85 -4.96
C ASP A 61 -7.95 -18.57 -5.00
N LEU A 62 -8.43 -17.53 -4.33
CA LEU A 62 -7.74 -16.27 -4.14
C LEU A 62 -7.09 -16.28 -2.75
N ASN A 63 -5.79 -16.61 -2.71
CA ASN A 63 -5.06 -16.81 -1.45
C ASN A 63 -4.78 -15.48 -0.75
N GLU A 64 -4.42 -14.46 -1.53
CA GLU A 64 -4.03 -13.17 -1.01
C GLU A 64 -4.54 -12.05 -1.91
N TRP A 65 -5.03 -10.97 -1.33
CA TRP A 65 -5.34 -9.75 -2.06
C TRP A 65 -5.21 -8.52 -1.19
N GLN A 66 -4.86 -7.40 -1.82
CA GLN A 66 -4.81 -6.09 -1.20
C GLN A 66 -5.28 -5.00 -2.16
N ILE A 67 -5.85 -3.94 -1.61
CA ILE A 67 -6.24 -2.73 -2.36
C ILE A 67 -6.08 -1.51 -1.47
N GLY A 68 -5.59 -0.40 -2.03
CA GLY A 68 -5.41 0.83 -1.25
C GLY A 68 -5.01 2.03 -2.09
N PRO A 69 -5.04 3.23 -1.50
CA PRO A 69 -4.43 4.39 -2.10
C PRO A 69 -2.89 4.29 -2.02
N ALA A 70 -2.24 4.68 -3.11
CA ALA A 70 -0.82 5.03 -3.14
C ALA A 70 -0.71 6.53 -3.45
N PHE A 71 0.05 7.22 -2.62
CA PHE A 71 0.34 8.65 -2.74
C PHE A 71 1.78 8.83 -3.17
N LEU A 72 1.98 9.46 -4.32
CA LEU A 72 3.31 9.79 -4.83
C LEU A 72 3.63 11.24 -4.47
N PHE A 73 4.84 11.48 -3.97
CA PHE A 73 5.34 12.79 -3.59
C PHE A 73 6.73 13.04 -4.20
N GLY A 74 7.13 14.30 -4.21
CA GLY A 74 8.41 14.74 -4.77
C GLY A 74 8.28 15.26 -6.20
N GLU A 75 9.35 15.84 -6.74
CA GLU A 75 9.34 16.40 -8.10
C GLU A 75 9.34 15.31 -9.18
N LEU A 76 9.80 14.11 -8.84
CA LEU A 76 9.92 12.96 -9.72
C LEU A 76 9.10 11.76 -9.24
N ASP A 77 8.13 11.98 -8.33
CA ASP A 77 7.36 10.91 -7.69
C ASP A 77 8.27 9.87 -6.98
N ASP A 78 9.40 10.33 -6.40
CA ASP A 78 10.46 9.52 -5.79
C ASP A 78 10.15 9.06 -4.36
N ILE A 79 9.07 9.55 -3.77
CA ILE A 79 8.54 9.10 -2.47
C ILE A 79 7.14 8.55 -2.69
N GLU A 80 6.85 7.35 -2.19
CA GLU A 80 5.53 6.73 -2.26
C GLU A 80 5.04 6.33 -0.87
N LEU A 81 3.78 6.65 -0.54
CA LEU A 81 3.08 6.12 0.63
C LEU A 81 1.93 5.24 0.17
N GLU A 82 2.00 3.95 0.43
CA GLU A 82 0.89 3.02 0.20
C GLU A 82 0.17 2.71 1.51
N ILE A 83 -1.16 2.61 1.46
CA ILE A 83 -2.00 2.24 2.60
C ILE A 83 -2.97 1.13 2.18
N PRO A 84 -2.45 -0.07 1.89
CA PRO A 84 -3.26 -1.19 1.45
C PRO A 84 -4.09 -1.77 2.59
N PHE A 85 -5.29 -2.22 2.27
CA PHE A 85 -6.06 -3.15 3.09
C PHE A 85 -6.29 -4.42 2.30
N GLY A 86 -6.19 -5.57 2.96
CA GLY A 86 -6.18 -6.85 2.27
C GLY A 86 -6.62 -8.00 3.14
N GLN A 87 -6.55 -9.18 2.54
CA GLN A 87 -6.78 -10.45 3.18
C GLN A 87 -5.73 -11.45 2.70
N ASN A 88 -5.13 -12.20 3.63
CA ASN A 88 -4.21 -13.29 3.36
C ASN A 88 -4.71 -14.53 4.11
N ASP A 89 -4.94 -15.64 3.40
CA ASP A 89 -5.46 -16.90 3.95
C ASP A 89 -6.74 -16.73 4.80
N GLY A 90 -7.58 -15.78 4.39
CA GLY A 90 -8.82 -15.44 5.10
C GLY A 90 -8.68 -14.45 6.26
N GLU A 91 -7.45 -14.12 6.67
CA GLU A 91 -7.17 -13.13 7.71
C GLU A 91 -7.01 -11.73 7.12
N TRP A 92 -7.72 -10.76 7.71
CA TRP A 92 -7.65 -9.37 7.26
C TRP A 92 -6.39 -8.69 7.81
N PHE A 93 -5.76 -7.85 6.98
CA PHE A 93 -4.58 -7.08 7.37
C PHE A 93 -4.60 -5.68 6.71
N THR A 94 -3.78 -4.79 7.25
CA THR A 94 -3.36 -3.56 6.55
C THR A 94 -1.86 -3.43 6.72
N GLN A 95 -1.18 -3.03 5.65
CA GLN A 95 0.27 -2.93 5.63
C GLN A 95 0.73 -1.57 5.08
N PRO A 96 0.51 -0.45 5.80
CA PRO A 96 0.98 0.84 5.34
C PRO A 96 2.51 0.85 5.19
N GLU A 97 2.98 1.37 4.06
CA GLU A 97 4.41 1.37 3.69
C GLU A 97 4.79 2.72 3.08
N LEU A 98 5.92 3.27 3.53
CA LEU A 98 6.54 4.46 2.98
C LEU A 98 7.84 4.05 2.28
N THR A 99 7.90 4.34 0.98
CA THR A 99 8.99 3.97 0.08
C THR A 99 9.69 5.22 -0.42
N TYR A 100 11.02 5.19 -0.47
CA TYR A 100 11.86 6.23 -1.05
C TYR A 100 12.81 5.62 -2.09
N GLN A 101 12.72 6.12 -3.31
CA GLN A 101 13.49 5.65 -4.46
C GLN A 101 14.56 6.68 -4.83
N ILE A 102 15.80 6.22 -5.02
CA ILE A 102 16.92 7.05 -5.47
C ILE A 102 17.57 6.39 -6.68
N GLU A 103 17.75 7.14 -7.76
CA GLU A 103 18.54 6.72 -8.91
C GLU A 103 19.93 7.37 -8.89
N ILE A 104 20.99 6.55 -8.89
CA ILE A 104 22.39 7.00 -8.97
C ILE A 104 23.10 6.18 -10.05
N ASP A 105 23.57 6.83 -11.12
CA ASP A 105 24.41 6.22 -12.17
C ASP A 105 23.91 4.84 -12.67
N SER A 106 22.63 4.76 -13.04
CA SER A 106 21.95 3.52 -13.49
C SER A 106 21.74 2.45 -12.41
N VAL A 107 21.87 2.82 -11.15
CA VAL A 107 21.48 2.00 -10.00
C VAL A 107 20.26 2.64 -9.37
N GLU A 108 19.20 1.87 -9.26
CA GLU A 108 17.98 2.22 -8.55
C GLU A 108 18.06 1.59 -7.16
N VAL A 109 17.94 2.41 -6.12
CA VAL A 109 17.92 1.96 -4.73
C VAL A 109 16.60 2.39 -4.12
N GLU A 110 15.89 1.42 -3.57
CA GLU A 110 14.63 1.61 -2.88
C GLU A 110 14.83 1.36 -1.37
N PHE A 111 14.30 2.27 -0.56
CA PHE A 111 14.25 2.16 0.89
C PHE A 111 12.81 2.19 1.34
N SER A 112 12.37 1.18 2.08
CA SER A 112 10.99 1.10 2.53
C SER A 112 10.90 0.88 4.03
N LEU A 113 9.89 1.48 4.64
CA LEU A 113 9.56 1.36 6.05
C LEU A 113 8.05 1.18 6.17
N GLY A 114 7.63 0.14 6.87
CA GLY A 114 6.22 -0.13 7.02
C GLY A 114 5.85 -0.83 8.31
N VAL A 115 4.55 -1.04 8.45
CA VAL A 115 3.95 -1.70 9.60
C VAL A 115 2.87 -2.65 9.12
N GLU A 116 2.91 -3.88 9.60
CA GLU A 116 1.88 -4.88 9.35
C GLU A 116 0.93 -4.93 10.56
N VAL A 117 -0.35 -4.68 10.30
CA VAL A 117 -1.39 -4.67 11.32
C VAL A 117 -2.42 -5.76 11.00
N PRO A 118 -2.26 -6.96 11.57
CA PRO A 118 -3.25 -8.03 11.43
C PRO A 118 -4.51 -7.71 12.24
N PHE A 119 -5.69 -8.04 11.70
CA PHE A 119 -6.98 -7.84 12.36
C PHE A 119 -7.40 -9.07 13.19
N SER A 120 -6.64 -10.16 13.14
CA SER A 120 -6.80 -11.37 13.95
C SER A 120 -6.43 -11.18 15.42
N GLY A 121 -5.89 -10.00 15.79
CA GLY A 121 -5.46 -9.68 17.15
C GLY A 121 -4.03 -10.14 17.46
N GLU A 122 -3.31 -10.60 16.44
CA GLU A 122 -1.88 -10.83 16.50
C GLU A 122 -1.10 -9.52 16.72
N PRO A 123 0.14 -9.60 17.21
CA PRO A 123 0.97 -8.42 17.41
C PRO A 123 1.21 -7.66 16.10
N THR A 124 1.15 -6.34 16.17
CA THR A 124 1.64 -5.48 15.09
C THR A 124 3.14 -5.65 14.90
N GLU A 125 3.58 -5.83 13.65
CA GLU A 125 4.98 -5.97 13.30
C GLU A 125 5.47 -4.76 12.49
N PHE A 126 6.72 -4.36 12.71
CA PHE A 126 7.37 -3.29 11.94
C PHE A 126 8.41 -3.90 11.03
N PHE A 127 8.50 -3.41 9.80
CA PHE A 127 9.47 -3.87 8.83
C PHE A 127 10.18 -2.71 8.14
N GLY A 128 11.33 -3.04 7.55
CA GLY A 128 12.02 -2.16 6.64
C GLY A 128 12.85 -2.97 5.67
N SER A 129 12.92 -2.51 4.42
CA SER A 129 13.62 -3.16 3.33
C SER A 129 14.55 -2.18 2.64
N VAL A 130 15.59 -2.72 2.00
CA VAL A 130 16.45 -1.99 1.08
C VAL A 130 16.64 -2.88 -0.12
N GLU A 131 16.16 -2.43 -1.28
CA GLU A 131 16.27 -3.16 -2.54
C GLU A 131 17.12 -2.36 -3.52
N GLY A 132 17.95 -3.06 -4.29
CA GLY A 132 18.82 -2.44 -5.27
C GLY A 132 18.65 -3.16 -6.60
N SER A 133 18.37 -2.41 -7.66
CA SER A 133 18.27 -2.93 -9.02
C SER A 133 19.14 -2.12 -9.99
N LEU A 134 19.54 -2.75 -11.08
CA LEU A 134 20.26 -2.07 -12.17
C LEU A 134 19.20 -1.58 -13.17
N SER A 135 19.16 -0.28 -13.44
CA SER A 135 18.36 0.27 -14.52
C SER A 135 19.15 0.18 -15.83
N PHE A 136 18.57 -0.46 -16.86
CA PHE A 136 19.19 -0.64 -18.19
C PHE A 136 18.25 -0.23 -19.32
#